data_AF-A0A255TDP8-F1
#
_entry.id   AF-A0A255TDP8-F1
#
_cell.length_a   1.000
_cell.length_b   1.000
_cell.length_c   1.000
_cell.angle_alpha   90.00
_cell.angle_beta   90.00
_cell.angle_gamma   90.00
#
_symmetry.space_group_name_H-M   'P 1'
#
loop_
_entity.id
_entity.type
_entity.pdbx_description
1 polymer ?
#
loop_
_entity_poly.entity_id
_entity_poly.type
_entity_poly.pdbx_seq_one_letter_code
_entity_poly.pdbx_strand_id
1 'polypeptide(L)'
;MKNVFIINSHTTFLTAIGTIVFLKLKKDNVILITMRHFSSKLIRLECRTYDISDIEDKYALPQVWRNEAIRKAYINDIDNFIQEKIKDQFILFAPHFSHPLFQSFYTSQLCHSGNYIQEGGIPFKNAYRIKLSLYETITSFFINKLFLRTSRIWMPHGWYVEGKLYKNTQINSYATSDQFFKYLPSNNHIIKWPKVEVDITIEEGTCVFIFDGFVQNKIVERDFYIESCKKMIIQHSKEHNYLRFHPSQTIED
;
A
#
# COMPACT_ATOMS: atom_id res chain seq x y z
N MET A 1 23.36 1.96 -0.10
CA MET A 1 22.06 1.29 -0.27
C MET A 1 20.98 2.02 0.52
N LYS A 2 19.91 2.43 -0.18
CA LYS A 2 18.74 3.12 0.38
C LYS A 2 17.63 2.14 0.75
N ASN A 3 16.71 2.58 1.60
CA ASN A 3 15.48 1.90 1.97
C ASN A 3 14.31 2.77 1.53
N VAL A 4 13.60 2.31 0.51
CA VAL A 4 12.56 3.08 -0.17
C VAL A 4 11.21 2.56 0.30
N PHE A 5 10.44 3.39 0.99
CA PHE A 5 9.11 3.05 1.49
C PHE A 5 8.05 3.71 0.62
N ILE A 6 7.11 2.90 0.14
CA ILE A 6 5.95 3.38 -0.62
C ILE A 6 4.79 3.66 0.33
N ILE A 7 4.36 4.91 0.37
CA ILE A 7 3.35 5.43 1.31
C ILE A 7 2.10 5.85 0.54
N ASN A 8 1.03 5.07 0.70
CA ASN A 8 -0.25 5.30 0.03
C ASN A 8 -1.41 5.61 1.00
N SER A 9 -1.15 5.52 2.31
CA SER A 9 -2.13 5.71 3.36
C SER A 9 -1.45 5.95 4.70
N HIS A 10 -2.25 6.35 5.70
CA HIS A 10 -1.78 6.45 7.08
C HIS A 10 -1.27 5.10 7.62
N THR A 11 -1.89 3.98 7.24
CA THR A 11 -1.48 2.65 7.69
C THR A 11 -0.08 2.29 7.17
N THR A 12 0.19 2.51 5.88
CA THR A 12 1.53 2.26 5.32
C THR A 12 2.56 3.23 5.88
N PHE A 13 2.17 4.49 6.13
CA PHE A 13 3.02 5.48 6.79
C PHE A 13 3.44 5.08 8.22
N LEU A 14 2.49 4.74 9.08
CA LEU A 14 2.77 4.31 10.46
C LEU A 14 3.58 3.01 10.50
N THR A 15 3.30 2.10 9.56
CA THR A 15 4.04 0.86 9.41
C THR A 15 5.47 1.11 8.94
N ALA A 16 5.70 2.03 8.01
CA ALA A 16 7.03 2.45 7.60
C ALA A 16 7.84 2.98 8.80
N ILE A 17 7.24 3.83 9.63
CA ILE A 17 7.90 4.35 10.85
C ILE A 17 8.30 3.20 11.78
N GLY A 18 7.36 2.31 12.10
CA GLY A 18 7.65 1.18 12.98
C GLY A 18 8.73 0.25 12.40
N THR A 19 8.75 0.09 11.07
CA THR A 19 9.77 -0.70 10.36
C THR A 19 11.15 -0.05 10.41
N ILE A 20 11.23 1.26 10.18
CA ILE A 20 12.46 2.06 10.27
C ILE A 20 13.08 1.93 11.66
N VAL A 21 12.26 2.02 12.71
CA VAL A 21 12.70 1.87 14.10
C VAL A 21 13.15 0.43 14.38
N PHE A 22 12.35 -0.57 13.99
CA PHE A 22 12.66 -1.99 14.20
C PHE A 22 13.99 -2.38 13.56
N LEU A 23 14.22 -1.96 12.31
CA LEU A 23 15.44 -2.23 11.56
C LEU A 23 16.61 -1.29 11.92
N LYS A 24 16.39 -0.31 12.81
CA LYS A 24 17.38 0.71 13.20
C LYS A 24 17.98 1.44 12.00
N LEU A 25 17.16 1.79 11.01
CA LEU A 25 17.62 2.44 9.79
C LEU A 25 18.04 3.88 10.06
N LYS A 26 19.19 4.28 9.52
CA LYS A 26 19.64 5.68 9.52
C LYS A 26 18.75 6.53 8.62
N LYS A 27 18.30 7.69 9.11
CA LYS A 27 17.40 8.60 8.38
C LYS A 27 17.88 8.95 6.97
N ASP A 28 19.19 9.21 6.80
CA ASP A 28 19.80 9.54 5.50
C ASP A 28 19.71 8.40 4.47
N ASN A 29 19.48 7.18 4.93
CA ASN A 29 19.33 5.99 4.09
C ASN A 29 17.86 5.64 3.85
N VAL A 30 16.91 6.42 4.35
CA VAL A 30 15.48 6.23 4.15
C VAL A 30 14.96 7.26 3.15
N ILE A 31 14.18 6.77 2.18
CA ILE A 31 13.43 7.59 1.24
C ILE A 31 11.95 7.18 1.35
N LEU A 32 11.08 8.15 1.53
CA LEU A 32 9.63 7.96 1.46
C LEU A 32 9.13 8.41 0.10
N ILE A 33 8.28 7.60 -0.51
CA ILE A 33 7.61 7.91 -1.77
C ILE A 33 6.12 7.94 -1.46
N THR A 34 5.53 9.14 -1.50
CA THR A 34 4.11 9.33 -1.26
C THR A 34 3.32 9.29 -2.57
N MET A 35 2.07 8.88 -2.49
CA MET A 35 1.13 8.86 -3.62
C MET A 35 -0.27 9.27 -3.18
N ARG A 36 -1.16 9.51 -4.14
CA ARG A 36 -2.53 10.01 -3.91
C ARG A 36 -2.56 11.31 -3.09
N HIS A 37 -1.58 12.17 -3.32
CA HIS A 37 -1.35 13.44 -2.63
C HIS A 37 -1.28 13.27 -1.10
N PHE A 38 -0.78 12.11 -0.64
CA PHE A 38 -0.71 11.80 0.78
C PHE A 38 0.25 12.75 1.51
N SER A 39 -0.24 13.36 2.59
CA SER A 39 0.57 14.12 3.53
C SER A 39 0.16 13.81 4.97
N SER A 40 1.15 13.75 5.87
CA SER A 40 0.89 13.67 7.31
C SER A 40 1.15 15.03 7.96
N LYS A 41 0.12 15.58 8.61
CA LYS A 41 0.24 16.84 9.36
C LYS A 41 0.78 16.61 10.78
N LEU A 42 0.50 15.45 11.36
CA LEU A 42 0.77 15.15 12.78
C LEU A 42 2.17 14.59 13.03
N ILE A 43 2.68 13.74 12.14
CA ILE A 43 4.02 13.16 12.29
C ILE A 43 4.87 13.62 11.11
N ARG A 44 5.97 14.31 11.41
CA ARG A 44 6.99 14.67 10.42
C ARG A 44 8.21 13.79 10.59
N LEU A 45 8.63 13.17 9.50
CA LEU A 45 9.87 12.39 9.47
C LEU A 45 10.94 13.21 8.76
N GLU A 46 12.09 13.34 9.41
CA GLU A 46 13.29 13.98 8.85
C GLU A 46 14.00 13.02 7.88
N CYS A 47 13.28 12.55 6.87
CA CYS A 47 13.83 11.74 5.79
C CYS A 47 13.40 12.34 4.46
N ARG A 48 14.15 12.00 3.40
CA ARG A 48 13.83 12.48 2.06
C ARG A 48 12.47 11.92 1.65
N THR A 49 11.56 12.81 1.30
CA THR A 49 10.20 12.45 0.88
C THR A 49 9.94 13.03 -0.49
N TYR A 50 9.39 12.22 -1.38
CA TYR A 50 9.01 12.64 -2.72
C TYR A 50 7.58 12.21 -3.00
N ASP A 51 6.77 13.15 -3.49
CA ASP A 51 5.45 12.85 -3.99
C ASP A 51 5.54 12.47 -5.48
N ILE A 52 4.91 11.36 -5.85
CA ILE A 52 4.82 10.87 -7.23
C ILE A 52 3.38 10.79 -7.74
N SER A 53 2.44 11.45 -7.05
CA SER A 53 1.03 11.45 -7.42
C SER A 53 0.79 11.95 -8.83
N ASP A 54 1.57 12.92 -9.31
CA ASP A 54 1.50 13.40 -10.70
C ASP A 54 1.77 12.28 -11.73
N ILE A 55 2.65 11.32 -11.41
CA ILE A 55 2.89 10.16 -12.27
C ILE A 55 1.68 9.21 -12.21
N GLU A 56 1.08 8.99 -11.03
CA GLU A 56 -0.12 8.15 -10.90
C GLU A 56 -1.30 8.75 -11.68
N ASP A 57 -1.54 10.05 -11.52
CA ASP A 57 -2.66 10.78 -12.13
C ASP A 57 -2.52 10.87 -13.66
N LYS A 58 -1.29 10.96 -14.16
CA LYS A 58 -0.99 10.95 -15.61
C LYS A 58 -1.38 9.64 -16.30
N TYR A 59 -1.35 8.51 -15.58
CA TYR A 59 -1.47 7.17 -16.17
C TYR A 59 -2.60 6.35 -15.54
N ALA A 60 -3.75 6.30 -16.21
CA ALA A 60 -4.84 5.42 -15.80
C ALA A 60 -4.38 3.94 -15.74
N LEU A 61 -4.45 3.32 -14.55
CA LEU A 61 -3.88 2.00 -14.30
C LEU A 61 -4.32 0.90 -15.29
N PRO A 62 -5.60 0.77 -15.70
CA PRO A 62 -5.99 -0.22 -16.70
C PRO A 62 -5.23 -0.06 -18.03
N GLN A 63 -4.88 1.18 -18.40
CA GLN A 63 -4.15 1.47 -19.64
C GLN A 63 -2.68 1.07 -19.55
N VAL A 64 -2.06 1.11 -18.37
CA VAL A 64 -0.68 0.63 -18.17
C VAL A 64 -0.57 -0.84 -18.52
N TRP A 65 -1.57 -1.66 -18.19
CA TRP A 65 -1.58 -3.06 -18.65
C TRP A 65 -2.00 -3.21 -20.11
N ARG A 66 -2.96 -2.42 -20.59
CA ARG A 66 -3.59 -2.64 -21.91
C ARG A 66 -2.85 -2.03 -23.10
N ASN A 67 -2.08 -0.98 -22.90
CA ASN A 67 -1.46 -0.21 -23.99
C ASN A 67 0.07 -0.20 -23.83
N GLU A 68 0.78 -0.71 -24.85
CA GLU A 68 2.24 -0.83 -24.83
C GLU A 68 2.96 0.52 -24.77
N ALA A 69 2.49 1.52 -25.52
CA ALA A 69 3.12 2.84 -25.54
C ALA A 69 2.96 3.54 -24.18
N ILE A 70 1.75 3.50 -23.62
CA ILE A 70 1.46 4.04 -22.27
C ILE A 70 2.29 3.31 -21.22
N ARG A 71 2.39 1.98 -21.29
CA ARG A 71 3.20 1.17 -20.38
C ARG A 71 4.68 1.54 -20.43
N LYS A 72 5.25 1.69 -21.63
CA LYS A 72 6.65 2.08 -21.81
C LYS A 72 6.91 3.47 -21.24
N ALA A 73 6.04 4.43 -21.53
CA ALA A 73 6.15 5.78 -20.98
C ALA A 73 6.06 5.79 -19.45
N TYR A 74 5.11 5.05 -18.88
CA TYR A 74 4.95 4.88 -17.43
C TYR A 74 6.21 4.31 -16.75
N ILE A 75 6.78 3.24 -17.32
CA ILE A 75 8.02 2.63 -16.80
C ILE A 75 9.18 3.63 -16.91
N ASN A 76 9.31 4.34 -18.03
CA ASN A 76 10.38 5.31 -18.23
C ASN A 76 10.30 6.47 -17.23
N ASP A 77 9.11 7.02 -16.96
CA ASP A 77 8.92 8.10 -15.98
C ASP A 77 9.34 7.63 -14.57
N ILE A 78 9.02 6.40 -14.20
CA ILE A 78 9.44 5.81 -12.92
C ILE A 78 10.96 5.57 -12.90
N ASP A 79 11.54 5.05 -13.97
CA ASP A 79 12.98 4.82 -14.04
C ASP A 79 13.77 6.12 -13.96
N ASN A 80 13.32 7.16 -14.67
CA ASN A 80 13.90 8.50 -14.58
C ASN A 80 13.81 9.03 -13.15
N PHE A 81 12.66 8.89 -12.49
CA PHE A 81 12.52 9.25 -11.08
C PHE A 81 13.52 8.49 -10.18
N ILE A 82 13.67 7.18 -10.36
CA ILE A 82 14.61 6.37 -9.58
C ILE A 82 16.05 6.85 -9.80
N GLN A 83 16.45 7.06 -11.06
CA GLN A 83 17.79 7.53 -11.42
C GLN A 83 18.07 8.94 -10.90
N GLU A 84 17.07 9.83 -10.88
CA GLU A 84 17.25 11.21 -10.46
C GLU A 84 17.11 11.45 -8.96
N LYS A 85 16.24 10.71 -8.26
CA LYS A 85 15.88 10.99 -6.87
C LYS A 85 16.44 9.98 -5.87
N ILE A 86 16.56 8.70 -6.27
CA ILE A 86 17.13 7.64 -5.41
C ILE A 86 18.64 7.52 -5.62
N LYS A 87 19.12 7.49 -6.89
CA LYS A 87 20.55 7.53 -7.28
C LYS A 87 21.45 6.42 -6.71
N ASP A 88 20.90 5.37 -6.12
CA ASP A 88 21.65 4.30 -5.46
C ASP A 88 20.84 2.99 -5.51
N GLN A 89 21.49 1.86 -5.27
CA GLN A 89 20.80 0.60 -5.02
C GLN A 89 19.86 0.75 -3.81
N PHE A 90 18.71 0.09 -3.85
CA PHE A 90 17.71 0.20 -2.80
C PHE A 90 16.97 -1.10 -2.49
N ILE A 91 16.51 -1.20 -1.24
CA ILE A 91 15.51 -2.18 -0.81
C ILE A 91 14.15 -1.49 -0.83
N LEU A 92 13.17 -2.10 -1.50
CA LEU A 92 11.81 -1.59 -1.60
C LEU A 92 10.92 -2.14 -0.48
N PHE A 93 10.16 -1.27 0.16
CA PHE A 93 9.13 -1.61 1.13
C PHE A 93 7.80 -1.13 0.57
N ALA A 94 6.98 -2.07 0.10
CA ALA A 94 5.71 -1.81 -0.56
C ALA A 94 4.59 -2.59 0.13
N PRO A 95 3.34 -2.13 0.06
CA PRO A 95 2.26 -2.87 0.69
C PRO A 95 2.02 -4.20 -0.03
N HIS A 96 2.06 -4.21 -1.37
CA HIS A 96 1.96 -5.41 -2.17
C HIS A 96 2.76 -5.26 -3.47
N PHE A 97 2.73 -6.26 -4.35
CA PHE A 97 3.41 -6.20 -5.66
C PHE A 97 2.46 -6.51 -6.82
N SER A 98 1.15 -6.40 -6.60
CA SER A 98 0.16 -6.45 -7.70
C SER A 98 -0.01 -5.13 -8.44
N HIS A 99 0.43 -4.01 -7.88
CA HIS A 99 0.27 -2.69 -8.52
C HIS A 99 1.41 -2.41 -9.51
N PRO A 100 1.15 -1.86 -10.71
CA PRO A 100 2.18 -1.54 -11.70
C PRO A 100 3.29 -0.66 -11.15
N LEU A 101 2.94 0.31 -10.31
CA LEU A 101 3.91 1.18 -9.66
C LEU A 101 4.92 0.38 -8.83
N PHE A 102 4.42 -0.46 -7.92
CA PHE A 102 5.25 -1.25 -7.03
C PHE A 102 6.11 -2.24 -7.82
N GLN A 103 5.54 -2.82 -8.89
CA GLN A 103 6.27 -3.69 -9.82
C GLN A 103 7.39 -2.95 -10.56
N SER A 104 7.13 -1.75 -11.08
CA SER A 104 8.13 -0.92 -11.77
C SER A 104 9.31 -0.57 -10.86
N PHE A 105 9.05 -0.19 -9.60
CA PHE A 105 10.11 0.02 -8.61
C PHE A 105 10.85 -1.28 -8.31
N TYR A 106 10.13 -2.37 -8.04
CA TYR A 106 10.72 -3.67 -7.69
C TYR A 106 11.63 -4.21 -8.80
N THR A 107 11.19 -4.10 -10.04
CA THR A 107 11.89 -4.65 -11.21
C THR A 107 12.98 -3.74 -11.75
N SER A 108 13.08 -2.49 -11.27
CA SER A 108 14.19 -1.59 -11.61
C SER A 108 15.54 -2.24 -11.31
N GLN A 109 16.56 -2.02 -12.14
CA GLN A 109 17.89 -2.61 -11.94
C GLN A 109 18.56 -2.16 -10.63
N LEU A 110 18.20 -0.98 -10.13
CA LEU A 110 18.70 -0.48 -8.84
C LEU A 110 17.98 -1.08 -7.63
N CYS A 111 16.81 -1.71 -7.82
CA CYS A 111 16.14 -2.41 -6.72
C CYS A 111 16.83 -3.75 -6.45
N HIS A 112 17.38 -3.91 -5.25
CA HIS A 112 18.05 -5.12 -4.79
C HIS A 112 17.04 -6.19 -4.35
N SER A 113 16.04 -5.83 -3.54
CA SER A 113 15.01 -6.74 -3.03
C SER A 113 13.75 -5.99 -2.61
N GLY A 114 12.65 -6.72 -2.38
CA GLY A 114 11.36 -6.17 -1.96
C GLY A 114 10.87 -6.76 -0.63
N ASN A 115 10.22 -5.95 0.18
CA ASN A 115 9.61 -6.34 1.45
C ASN A 115 8.15 -5.86 1.50
N TYR A 116 7.34 -6.58 2.27
CA TYR A 116 5.94 -6.23 2.50
C TYR A 116 5.80 -5.35 3.74
N ILE A 117 4.97 -4.32 3.67
CA ILE A 117 4.54 -3.53 4.82
C ILE A 117 3.01 -3.56 4.93
N GLN A 118 2.47 -3.62 6.14
CA GLN A 118 1.04 -3.62 6.39
C GLN A 118 0.29 -2.43 5.76
N GLU A 119 -0.82 -2.73 5.10
CA GLU A 119 -1.85 -1.81 4.57
C GLU A 119 -3.25 -2.32 4.96
N GLY A 120 -4.26 -1.45 5.07
CA GLY A 120 -5.60 -1.82 5.53
C GLY A 120 -6.29 -2.95 4.75
N GLY A 121 -5.99 -3.14 3.46
CA GLY A 121 -6.68 -4.14 2.62
C GLY A 121 -6.08 -5.55 2.60
N ILE A 122 -4.91 -5.79 3.20
CA ILE A 122 -4.10 -7.02 2.93
C ILE A 122 -4.45 -8.28 3.78
N PRO A 123 -5.21 -8.27 4.90
CA PRO A 123 -5.23 -9.43 5.79
C PRO A 123 -5.97 -10.67 5.24
N PHE A 124 -6.61 -10.56 4.08
CA PHE A 124 -7.44 -11.64 3.53
C PHE A 124 -6.61 -12.77 2.91
N LYS A 125 -6.92 -14.02 3.27
CA LYS A 125 -6.31 -15.24 2.69
C LYS A 125 -6.30 -15.22 1.16
N ASN A 126 -7.37 -14.74 0.55
CA ASN A 126 -7.52 -14.69 -0.91
C ASN A 126 -6.64 -13.63 -1.59
N ALA A 127 -6.09 -12.67 -0.85
CA ALA A 127 -5.14 -11.70 -1.38
C ALA A 127 -3.82 -12.38 -1.76
N TYR A 128 -3.45 -13.49 -1.10
CA TYR A 128 -2.23 -14.22 -1.37
C TYR A 128 -2.53 -15.44 -2.24
N ARG A 129 -2.12 -15.39 -3.51
CA ARG A 129 -2.20 -16.55 -4.41
C ARG A 129 -0.83 -17.21 -4.46
N ILE A 130 -0.62 -18.16 -3.55
CA ILE A 130 0.63 -18.92 -3.52
C ILE A 130 0.72 -19.78 -4.79
N LYS A 131 -0.34 -20.51 -5.14
CA LYS A 131 -0.38 -21.35 -6.34
C LYS A 131 -1.51 -20.93 -7.27
N LEU A 132 -1.17 -20.71 -8.54
CA LEU A 132 -2.14 -20.51 -9.62
C LEU A 132 -2.64 -21.86 -10.11
N SER A 133 -3.89 -21.93 -10.57
CA SER A 133 -4.36 -23.08 -11.35
C SER A 133 -3.59 -23.20 -12.66
N LEU A 134 -3.65 -24.37 -13.31
CA LEU A 134 -2.99 -24.59 -14.60
C LEU A 134 -3.49 -23.59 -15.66
N TYR A 135 -4.81 -23.36 -15.70
CA TYR A 135 -5.42 -22.39 -16.61
C TYR A 135 -4.91 -20.95 -16.35
N GLU A 136 -4.87 -20.53 -15.09
CA GLU A 136 -4.34 -19.20 -14.73
C GLU A 136 -2.85 -19.08 -15.04
N THR A 137 -2.07 -20.15 -14.82
CA THR A 137 -0.64 -20.17 -15.14
C THR A 137 -0.41 -19.98 -16.63
N ILE A 138 -1.14 -20.72 -17.47
CA ILE A 138 -1.07 -20.62 -18.92
C ILE A 138 -1.52 -19.24 -19.39
N THR A 139 -2.65 -18.75 -18.88
CA THR A 139 -3.19 -17.43 -19.22
C THR A 139 -2.24 -16.32 -18.80
N SER A 140 -1.69 -16.39 -17.59
CA SER A 140 -0.70 -15.44 -17.07
C SER A 140 0.56 -15.45 -17.92
N PHE A 141 1.04 -16.63 -18.33
CA PHE A 141 2.20 -16.75 -19.21
C PHE A 141 1.95 -16.07 -20.56
N PHE A 142 0.81 -16.34 -21.21
CA PHE A 142 0.46 -15.71 -22.47
C PHE A 142 0.29 -14.20 -22.35
N ILE A 143 -0.43 -13.70 -21.34
CA ILE A 143 -0.60 -12.27 -21.10
C ILE A 143 0.75 -11.60 -20.87
N ASN A 144 1.58 -12.14 -19.97
CA ASN A 144 2.86 -11.51 -19.65
C ASN A 144 3.85 -11.58 -20.83
N LYS A 145 3.92 -12.70 -21.53
CA LYS A 145 4.89 -12.93 -22.62
C LYS A 145 4.47 -12.30 -23.95
N LEU A 146 3.20 -12.43 -24.34
CA LEU A 146 2.74 -11.99 -25.66
C LEU A 146 2.13 -10.59 -25.65
N PHE A 147 1.39 -10.24 -24.60
CA PHE A 147 0.64 -8.98 -24.54
C PHE A 147 1.42 -7.86 -23.85
N LEU A 148 1.97 -8.13 -22.66
CA LEU A 148 2.75 -7.12 -21.93
C LEU A 148 4.15 -6.92 -22.53
N ARG A 149 4.78 -7.99 -23.03
CA ARG A 149 6.10 -7.96 -23.68
C ARG A 149 7.17 -7.22 -22.86
N THR A 150 7.07 -7.30 -21.54
CA THR A 150 8.01 -6.68 -20.59
C THR A 150 8.12 -7.54 -19.34
N SER A 151 9.30 -7.53 -18.71
CA SER A 151 9.53 -8.15 -17.40
C SER A 151 9.29 -7.18 -16.23
N ARG A 152 9.01 -5.91 -16.53
CA ARG A 152 8.88 -4.83 -15.52
C ARG A 152 7.53 -4.81 -14.82
N ILE A 153 6.47 -5.18 -15.54
CA ILE A 153 5.09 -5.18 -15.09
C ILE A 153 4.47 -6.51 -15.51
N TRP A 154 3.69 -7.11 -14.61
CA TRP A 154 2.89 -8.31 -14.87
C TRP A 154 1.43 -8.09 -14.49
N MET A 155 0.54 -8.85 -15.12
CA MET A 155 -0.87 -8.87 -14.73
C MET A 155 -1.01 -9.57 -13.37
N PRO A 156 -1.58 -8.92 -12.34
CA PRO A 156 -1.75 -9.56 -11.05
C PRO A 156 -2.92 -10.54 -11.05
N HIS A 157 -2.73 -11.70 -10.41
CA HIS A 157 -3.81 -12.64 -10.04
C HIS A 157 -4.08 -12.64 -8.53
N GLY A 158 -3.32 -11.83 -7.78
CA GLY A 158 -3.30 -11.70 -6.34
C GLY A 158 -2.21 -10.70 -5.95
N TRP A 159 -2.17 -10.31 -4.68
CA TRP A 159 -1.22 -9.35 -4.11
C TRP A 159 0.17 -9.96 -3.88
N TYR A 160 0.20 -11.28 -3.77
CA TYR A 160 1.38 -12.13 -3.88
C TYR A 160 1.12 -13.23 -4.92
N VAL A 161 2.15 -13.52 -5.71
CA VAL A 161 2.20 -14.66 -6.64
C VAL A 161 3.58 -15.27 -6.53
N GLU A 162 3.65 -16.57 -6.26
CA GLU A 162 4.91 -17.31 -6.14
C GLU A 162 5.77 -17.16 -7.40
N GLY A 163 7.08 -16.97 -7.22
CA GLY A 163 8.05 -16.79 -8.30
C GLY A 163 8.04 -15.42 -8.99
N LYS A 164 7.06 -14.54 -8.74
CA LYS A 164 7.08 -13.17 -9.29
C LYS A 164 8.07 -12.25 -8.58
N LEU A 165 8.35 -12.51 -7.29
CA LEU A 165 9.37 -11.80 -6.52
C LEU A 165 10.74 -12.48 -6.64
N TYR A 166 11.27 -12.53 -7.86
CA TYR A 166 12.49 -13.26 -8.21
C TYR A 166 13.79 -12.69 -7.61
N LYS A 167 13.79 -11.44 -7.13
CA LYS A 167 14.95 -10.82 -6.47
C LYS A 167 15.05 -11.16 -4.97
N ASN A 168 14.04 -11.82 -4.43
CA ASN A 168 14.01 -12.22 -3.03
C ASN A 168 14.37 -13.70 -2.91
N THR A 169 15.44 -14.00 -2.17
CA THR A 169 15.67 -15.37 -1.67
C THR A 169 14.72 -15.70 -0.53
N GLN A 170 14.42 -14.70 0.31
CA GLN A 170 13.45 -14.76 1.39
C GLN A 170 12.67 -13.44 1.42
N ILE A 171 11.36 -13.53 1.64
CA ILE A 171 10.48 -12.36 1.75
C ILE A 171 10.39 -11.99 3.22
N ASN A 172 10.59 -10.71 3.57
CA ASN A 172 10.28 -10.19 4.89
C ASN A 172 9.00 -9.35 4.82
N SER A 173 8.22 -9.42 5.89
CA SER A 173 7.00 -8.62 6.04
C SER A 173 6.97 -7.95 7.41
N TYR A 174 6.39 -6.76 7.49
CA TYR A 174 6.38 -5.93 8.69
C TYR A 174 4.96 -5.48 9.01
N ALA A 175 4.46 -5.87 10.17
CA ALA A 175 3.09 -5.61 10.61
C ALA A 175 3.02 -5.44 12.13
N THR A 176 1.91 -4.88 12.63
CA THR A 176 1.67 -4.73 14.07
C THR A 176 1.25 -6.03 14.76
N SER A 177 0.97 -7.09 13.99
CA SER A 177 0.62 -8.42 14.47
C SER A 177 1.23 -9.49 13.57
N ASP A 178 1.64 -10.59 14.20
CA ASP A 178 2.05 -11.85 13.57
C ASP A 178 0.97 -12.45 12.67
N GLN A 179 -0.31 -12.19 12.96
CA GLN A 179 -1.45 -12.71 12.21
C GLN A 179 -1.69 -11.98 10.88
N PHE A 180 -1.14 -10.77 10.71
CA PHE A 180 -1.45 -9.92 9.57
C PHE A 180 -0.99 -10.54 8.23
N PHE A 181 0.24 -11.04 8.20
CA PHE A 181 0.84 -11.70 7.04
C PHE A 181 0.85 -13.23 7.16
N LYS A 182 -0.03 -13.83 7.98
CA LYS A 182 0.01 -15.28 8.28
C LYS A 182 -0.11 -16.20 7.05
N TYR A 183 -0.70 -15.71 5.97
CA TYR A 183 -0.87 -16.46 4.72
C TYR A 183 0.21 -16.13 3.67
N LEU A 184 1.04 -15.13 3.92
CA LEU A 184 2.17 -14.79 3.06
C LEU A 184 3.35 -15.70 3.45
N PRO A 185 4.00 -16.40 2.49
CA PRO A 185 5.20 -17.18 2.78
C PRO A 185 6.40 -16.24 2.98
N SER A 186 6.43 -15.55 4.11
CA SER A 186 7.44 -14.57 4.50
C SER A 186 7.87 -14.73 5.95
N ASN A 187 9.03 -14.18 6.29
CA ASN A 187 9.40 -13.92 7.67
C ASN A 187 8.62 -12.71 8.18
N ASN A 188 7.70 -12.96 9.09
CA ASN A 188 6.82 -11.92 9.63
C ASN A 188 7.48 -11.27 10.86
N HIS A 189 7.70 -9.96 10.78
CA HIS A 189 8.28 -9.16 11.85
C HIS A 189 7.20 -8.29 12.49
N ILE A 190 7.08 -8.37 13.81
CA ILE A 190 6.16 -7.54 14.58
C ILE A 190 6.82 -6.20 14.87
N ILE A 191 6.25 -5.13 14.32
CA ILE A 191 6.66 -3.75 14.55
C ILE A 191 5.70 -3.04 15.49
N LYS A 192 6.16 -1.94 16.09
CA LYS A 192 5.31 -1.05 16.87
C LYS A 192 5.12 0.25 16.10
N TRP A 193 3.87 0.66 15.89
CA TRP A 193 3.58 1.99 15.39
C TRP A 193 4.02 3.05 16.40
N PRO A 194 4.39 4.26 15.93
CA PRO A 194 4.72 5.35 16.83
C PRO A 194 3.49 5.70 17.67
N LYS A 195 3.72 5.96 18.96
CA LYS A 195 2.71 6.60 19.80
C LYS A 195 2.75 8.09 19.50
N VAL A 196 1.61 8.66 19.14
CA VAL A 196 1.44 10.11 18.98
C VAL A 196 0.58 10.57 20.14
N GLU A 197 1.11 11.46 20.95
CA GLU A 197 0.30 12.19 21.91
C GLU A 197 -0.54 13.19 21.11
N VAL A 198 -1.85 13.05 21.24
CA VAL A 198 -2.81 14.01 20.70
C VAL A 198 -3.39 14.76 21.88
N ASP A 199 -3.64 16.06 21.70
CA ASP A 199 -4.28 16.91 22.71
C ASP A 199 -5.80 16.68 22.72
N ILE A 200 -6.18 15.40 22.80
CA ILE A 200 -7.55 14.91 22.84
C ILE A 200 -7.56 13.77 23.85
N THR A 201 -8.32 13.95 24.92
CA THR A 201 -8.60 12.88 25.87
C THR A 201 -9.91 12.21 25.44
N ILE A 202 -9.84 10.95 25.01
CA ILE A 202 -11.03 10.13 24.79
C ILE A 202 -11.30 9.40 26.10
N GLU A 203 -12.47 9.63 26.69
CA GLU A 203 -12.86 8.98 27.94
C GLU A 203 -12.92 7.45 27.77
N GLU A 204 -12.51 6.74 28.81
CA GLU A 204 -12.55 5.29 28.80
C GLU A 204 -14.01 4.80 28.74
N GLY A 205 -14.32 3.94 27.76
CA GLY A 205 -15.68 3.45 27.53
C GLY A 205 -16.53 4.30 26.58
N THR A 206 -15.97 5.36 25.98
CA THR A 206 -16.59 6.11 24.88
C THR A 206 -16.78 5.23 23.64
N CYS A 207 -17.95 5.33 23.00
CA CYS A 207 -18.21 4.69 21.72
C CYS A 207 -17.60 5.51 20.57
N VAL A 208 -16.79 4.86 19.73
CA VAL A 208 -16.23 5.46 18.51
C VAL A 208 -16.89 4.80 17.31
N PHE A 209 -17.62 5.58 16.51
CA PHE A 209 -18.22 5.11 15.28
C PHE A 209 -17.31 5.39 14.10
N ILE A 210 -16.89 4.33 13.41
CA ILE A 210 -16.03 4.41 12.22
C ILE A 210 -16.90 4.15 10.99
N PHE A 211 -17.11 5.19 10.18
CA PHE A 211 -17.82 5.06 8.92
C PHE A 211 -16.81 4.78 7.81
N ASP A 212 -17.14 3.79 6.99
CA ASP A 212 -16.28 3.31 5.90
C ASP A 212 -16.88 3.75 4.56
N GLY A 213 -16.06 3.79 3.51
CA GLY A 213 -16.43 4.21 2.16
C GLY A 213 -17.31 3.22 1.38
N PHE A 214 -18.10 2.35 2.04
CA PHE A 214 -18.91 1.33 1.36
C PHE A 214 -19.91 1.93 0.37
N VAL A 215 -20.48 3.10 0.72
CA VAL A 215 -21.37 3.87 -0.18
C VAL A 215 -20.60 4.42 -1.38
N GLN A 216 -19.40 4.99 -1.16
CA GLN A 216 -18.55 5.49 -2.25
C GLN A 216 -18.11 4.38 -3.20
N ASN A 217 -17.88 3.18 -2.69
CA ASN A 217 -17.52 2.01 -3.49
C ASN A 217 -18.73 1.29 -4.12
N LYS A 218 -19.95 1.83 -3.97
CA LYS A 218 -21.22 1.23 -4.46
C LYS A 218 -21.46 -0.20 -3.98
N ILE A 219 -20.93 -0.55 -2.81
CA ILE A 219 -21.10 -1.88 -2.21
C ILE A 219 -22.45 -1.95 -1.47
N VAL A 220 -22.91 -0.81 -0.96
CA VAL A 220 -24.15 -0.67 -0.20
C VAL A 220 -24.89 0.58 -0.68
N GLU A 221 -26.21 0.49 -0.81
CA GLU A 221 -27.06 1.63 -1.10
C GLU A 221 -26.95 2.70 0.00
N ARG A 222 -26.91 3.97 -0.41
CA ARG A 222 -26.73 5.11 0.50
C ARG A 222 -27.74 5.09 1.64
N ASP A 223 -29.02 4.92 1.31
CA ASP A 223 -30.10 5.03 2.29
C ASP A 223 -30.05 3.87 3.29
N PHE A 224 -29.80 2.65 2.81
CA PHE A 224 -29.61 1.49 3.69
C PHE A 224 -28.41 1.66 4.63
N TYR A 225 -27.29 2.18 4.12
CA TYR A 225 -26.10 2.43 4.92
C TYR A 225 -26.36 3.49 6.00
N ILE A 226 -26.98 4.62 5.62
CA ILE A 226 -27.32 5.70 6.56
C ILE A 226 -28.31 5.22 7.62
N GLU A 227 -29.34 4.46 7.25
CA GLU A 227 -30.29 3.91 8.22
C GLU A 227 -29.64 2.90 9.18
N SER A 228 -28.70 2.09 8.69
CA SER A 228 -27.92 1.18 9.54
C SER A 228 -27.02 1.95 10.52
N CYS A 229 -26.38 3.02 10.05
CA CYS A 229 -25.57 3.91 10.87
C CYS A 229 -26.41 4.58 11.96
N LYS A 230 -27.60 5.11 11.60
CA LYS A 230 -28.54 5.70 12.56
C LYS A 230 -28.97 4.70 13.63
N LYS A 231 -29.34 3.48 13.24
CA LYS A 231 -29.70 2.41 14.19
C LYS A 231 -28.57 2.10 15.15
N MET A 232 -27.35 1.94 14.64
CA MET A 232 -26.16 1.69 15.45
C MET A 232 -25.89 2.84 16.44
N ILE A 233 -25.99 4.10 15.99
CA ILE A 233 -25.83 5.28 16.86
C ILE A 233 -26.91 5.27 17.94
N ILE A 234 -28.20 5.13 17.59
CA ILE A 234 -29.30 5.14 18.57
C ILE A 234 -29.14 4.03 19.61
N GLN A 235 -28.70 2.84 19.20
CA GLN A 235 -28.57 1.68 20.09
C GLN A 235 -27.37 1.76 21.03
N HIS A 236 -26.30 2.46 20.64
CA HIS A 236 -25.01 2.39 21.31
C HIS A 236 -24.42 3.75 21.72
N SER A 237 -25.09 4.86 21.39
CA SER A 237 -24.63 6.20 21.77
C SER A 237 -24.61 6.35 23.29
N LYS A 238 -23.52 6.90 23.79
CA LYS A 238 -23.40 7.42 25.17
C LYS A 238 -23.15 8.92 25.13
N GLU A 239 -23.00 9.59 26.28
CA GLU A 239 -22.44 10.94 26.29
C GLU A 239 -21.03 10.91 25.67
N HIS A 240 -20.66 11.98 24.94
CA HIS A 240 -19.35 12.16 24.28
C HIS A 240 -18.97 11.16 23.16
N ASN A 241 -19.81 10.96 22.13
CA ASN A 241 -19.46 10.10 20.98
C ASN A 241 -18.54 10.79 19.95
N TYR A 242 -17.68 10.00 19.29
CA TYR A 242 -16.84 10.45 18.17
C TYR A 242 -17.26 9.79 16.85
N LEU A 243 -17.34 10.58 15.78
CA LEU A 243 -17.60 10.12 14.42
C LEU A 243 -16.33 10.28 13.58
N ARG A 244 -15.85 9.19 12.97
CA ARG A 244 -14.76 9.25 11.98
C ARG A 244 -15.32 9.09 10.58
N PHE A 245 -15.10 10.10 9.74
CA PHE A 245 -15.39 10.05 8.30
C PHE A 245 -14.17 9.56 7.50
N HIS A 246 -14.42 9.03 6.31
CA HIS A 246 -13.36 8.69 5.37
C HIS A 246 -12.68 9.98 4.84
N PRO A 247 -11.35 10.02 4.61
CA PRO A 247 -10.66 11.23 4.15
C PRO A 247 -11.14 11.84 2.82
N SER A 248 -11.85 11.07 1.98
CA SER A 248 -12.49 11.58 0.75
C SER A 248 -13.83 12.27 1.00
N GLN A 249 -14.33 12.26 2.25
CA GLN A 249 -15.61 12.85 2.66
C GLN A 249 -15.42 14.18 3.41
N THR A 250 -14.18 14.71 3.47
CA THR A 250 -13.87 16.00 4.11
C THR A 250 -14.08 17.22 3.21
N ILE A 251 -14.59 17.03 1.99
CA ILE A 251 -15.04 18.13 1.15
C ILE A 251 -16.55 18.21 1.35
N GLU A 252 -16.99 19.25 2.07
CA GLU A 252 -18.37 19.69 2.07
C GLU A 252 -18.77 20.03 0.63
N ASP A 253 -19.79 19.35 0.12
CA ASP A 253 -20.67 19.94 -0.89
C ASP A 253 -21.66 20.87 -0.18
#